data_AF-A0A448NWT3-F1
#
_entry.id   AF-A0A448NWT3-F1
#
_cell.length_a   1.000
_cell.length_b   1.000
_cell.length_c   1.000
_cell.angle_alpha   90.00
_cell.angle_beta   90.00
_cell.angle_gamma   90.00
#
_symmetry.space_group_name_H-M   'P 1'
#
loop_
_entity.id
_entity.type
_entity.pdbx_description
1 polymer ?
#
loop_
_entity_poly.entity_id
_entity_poly.type
_entity_poly.pdbx_seq_one_letter_code
_entity_poly.pdbx_strand_id
1 'polypeptide(L)'
;MRFHKRIVLPFAILGLVAAGLGAGSVPAQAGPSPSPSDKTCIARDADGQVTWTGDATMDMTEMGEDLAALIADHPGNATGTAFCSHYEGLAVYLSDPTPELTASIKAIGAQHPKAVIETHIVPHSLADLEATGRTLAVSLGLGDNMVGWGPVIYDGSLEVDVKEAALTQRVQAKTSVPSSSKGTSSPVAVSYRPSAEGQDAATRLADSSPWYMGGRLSWSNSYCSSGIPITVKGVHTLMTAGHCTGSSFTNNGSVVGTQYTTAYPGNANRYGDWKLIKGSSYAKRVFSGGLSSGDSHPITAARWATLPLGNGMCTSGSTSGQICRYKVNSTGRSLTVDGVTSNHLIELYHGTRDKGGFRGGDSGGTCYYANSNGMTVAGIVKGTKPWPKGMSYYCTDLMGLRAWNSSAALG
;
A
#
# COMPACT_ATOMS: atom_id res chain seq x y z
N MET A 1 27.56 -23.67 41.12
CA MET A 1 26.66 -23.76 42.30
C MET A 1 27.50 -23.40 43.52
N ARG A 2 27.23 -22.45 44.43
CA ARG A 2 26.17 -21.46 44.70
C ARG A 2 26.91 -20.24 45.28
N PHE A 3 26.76 -19.06 44.69
CA PHE A 3 27.47 -17.85 45.16
C PHE A 3 26.61 -16.97 46.07
N HIS A 4 27.29 -16.41 47.06
CA HIS A 4 26.78 -15.66 48.22
C HIS A 4 26.20 -14.28 47.85
N LYS A 5 25.16 -13.87 48.59
CA LYS A 5 24.65 -12.49 48.68
C LYS A 5 25.41 -11.70 49.75
N ARG A 6 25.86 -10.48 49.43
CA ARG A 6 26.09 -9.33 50.35
C ARG A 6 25.85 -8.05 49.52
N ILE A 7 24.83 -7.23 49.81
CA ILE A 7 24.77 -6.10 50.77
C ILE A 7 25.91 -5.08 50.55
N VAL A 8 25.58 -3.81 50.23
CA VAL A 8 25.86 -2.57 51.00
C VAL A 8 25.21 -1.35 50.29
N LEU A 9 24.65 -0.42 51.09
CA LEU A 9 23.93 0.82 50.76
C LEU A 9 24.86 2.07 51.00
N PRO A 10 24.43 3.36 51.01
CA PRO A 10 24.81 4.45 50.10
C PRO A 10 25.59 5.65 50.75
N PHE A 11 25.56 6.82 50.09
CA PHE A 11 26.05 8.20 50.42
C PHE A 11 27.50 8.54 49.98
N ALA A 12 27.91 9.76 49.61
CA ALA A 12 27.32 10.98 49.04
C ALA A 12 28.45 12.03 48.80
N ILE A 13 28.11 13.12 48.08
CA ILE A 13 28.65 14.51 48.10
C ILE A 13 29.97 14.87 47.38
N LEU A 14 29.88 15.90 46.50
CA LEU A 14 30.52 17.24 46.52
C LEU A 14 31.04 17.70 45.13
N GLY A 15 30.61 18.89 44.72
CA GLY A 15 30.94 19.50 43.43
C GLY A 15 32.14 20.47 43.47
N LEU A 16 32.50 21.01 42.31
CA LEU A 16 33.11 22.34 42.18
C LEU A 16 32.98 22.89 40.75
N VAL A 17 32.95 24.22 40.67
CA VAL A 17 32.72 25.11 39.54
C VAL A 17 33.94 25.27 38.64
N ALA A 18 33.74 25.40 37.32
CA ALA A 18 34.55 26.28 36.47
C ALA A 18 33.77 26.70 35.21
N ALA A 19 33.47 27.99 35.11
CA ALA A 19 33.05 28.65 33.89
C ALA A 19 34.30 29.01 33.06
N GLY A 20 34.24 28.80 31.74
CA GLY A 20 35.25 29.22 30.78
C GLY A 20 34.60 29.45 29.42
N LEU A 21 34.59 30.71 29.00
CA LEU A 21 33.98 31.25 27.79
C LEU A 21 34.66 30.78 26.49
N GLY A 22 33.84 30.59 25.45
CA GLY A 22 34.10 31.08 24.09
C GLY A 22 35.12 30.35 23.22
N ALA A 23 34.63 29.52 22.31
CA ALA A 23 35.16 29.41 20.95
C ALA A 23 34.03 28.95 20.03
N GLY A 24 33.90 29.61 18.88
CA GLY A 24 32.73 29.56 18.01
C GLY A 24 32.32 28.16 17.55
N SER A 25 31.03 28.04 17.26
CA SER A 25 30.48 26.99 16.41
C SER A 25 31.21 27.01 15.07
N VAL A 26 32.20 26.13 14.92
CA VAL A 26 32.75 25.78 13.61
C VAL A 26 31.58 25.16 12.85
N PRO A 27 31.17 25.69 11.68
CA PRO A 27 30.24 24.96 10.85
C PRO A 27 30.88 23.60 10.58
N ALA A 28 30.10 22.52 10.72
CA ALA A 28 30.55 21.19 10.33
C ALA A 28 31.09 21.30 8.91
N GLN A 29 32.42 21.29 8.78
CA GLN A 29 33.08 21.16 7.50
C GLN A 29 32.56 19.84 6.95
N ALA A 30 31.76 19.93 5.90
CA ALA A 30 31.53 18.81 5.01
C ALA A 30 32.92 18.25 4.73
N GLY A 31 33.18 17.06 5.28
CA GLY A 31 34.39 16.32 4.92
C GLY A 31 34.43 16.26 3.39
N PRO A 32 35.62 16.29 2.77
CA PRO A 32 35.72 16.15 1.33
C PRO A 32 34.86 14.96 0.91
N SER A 33 33.93 15.19 -0.02
CA SER A 33 33.22 14.11 -0.70
C SER A 33 34.25 13.03 -1.03
N PRO A 34 33.96 11.74 -0.76
CA PRO A 34 34.88 10.69 -1.11
C PRO A 34 35.27 10.88 -2.58
N SER A 35 36.57 11.00 -2.83
CA SER A 35 37.12 11.05 -4.18
C SER A 35 36.61 9.85 -4.98
N PRO A 36 36.28 10.04 -6.27
CA PRO A 36 35.75 8.97 -7.10
C PRO A 36 36.89 7.97 -7.42
N SER A 37 36.86 6.82 -6.75
CA SER A 37 37.49 5.59 -7.25
C SER A 37 37.01 4.39 -6.43
N ASP A 38 36.05 3.64 -6.99
CA ASP A 38 36.23 2.21 -7.27
C ASP A 38 35.13 1.75 -8.24
N LYS A 39 35.57 1.28 -9.41
CA LYS A 39 34.78 1.14 -10.64
C LYS A 39 33.83 -0.05 -10.62
N THR A 40 32.65 0.11 -10.05
CA THR A 40 31.46 -0.62 -10.47
C THR A 40 30.24 0.28 -10.26
N CYS A 41 29.51 0.61 -11.33
CA CYS A 41 28.22 1.32 -11.25
C CYS A 41 27.28 0.70 -10.19
N ILE A 42 27.38 -0.61 -9.94
CA ILE A 42 26.57 -1.35 -8.95
C ILE A 42 27.43 -1.72 -7.73
N ALA A 43 27.08 -1.17 -6.57
CA ALA A 43 27.65 -1.52 -5.26
C ALA A 43 26.79 -2.58 -4.56
N ARG A 44 27.45 -3.56 -3.93
CA ARG A 44 26.80 -4.64 -3.18
C ARG A 44 27.28 -4.68 -1.73
N ASP A 45 26.40 -5.09 -0.82
CA ASP A 45 26.76 -5.33 0.58
C ASP A 45 27.45 -6.69 0.81
N ALA A 46 27.72 -7.01 2.07
CA ALA A 46 28.38 -8.26 2.47
C ALA A 46 27.55 -9.51 2.15
N ASP A 47 26.24 -9.36 1.97
CA ASP A 47 25.30 -10.43 1.61
C ASP A 47 25.09 -10.49 0.08
N GLY A 48 25.79 -9.65 -0.69
CA GLY A 48 25.72 -9.58 -2.15
C GLY A 48 24.51 -8.82 -2.69
N GLN A 49 23.72 -8.17 -1.82
CA GLN A 49 22.56 -7.38 -2.21
C GLN A 49 23.00 -6.04 -2.77
N VAL A 50 22.31 -5.57 -3.82
CA VAL A 50 22.59 -4.24 -4.38
C VAL A 50 22.15 -3.18 -3.37
N THR A 51 23.00 -2.18 -3.18
CA THR A 51 22.74 -1.05 -2.28
C THR A 51 22.61 0.23 -3.08
N TRP A 52 21.74 1.13 -2.61
CA TRP A 52 21.57 2.46 -3.18
C TRP A 52 21.81 3.50 -2.08
N THR A 53 22.54 4.56 -2.42
CA THR A 53 22.87 5.65 -1.51
C THR A 53 22.50 6.98 -2.17
N GLY A 54 21.59 7.73 -1.54
CA GLY A 54 21.05 8.98 -2.08
C GLY A 54 19.76 8.76 -2.89
N ASP A 55 19.41 9.75 -3.71
CA ASP A 55 18.21 9.75 -4.54
C ASP A 55 18.56 10.19 -5.98
N ALA A 56 17.82 9.66 -6.97
CA ALA A 56 17.91 10.12 -8.35
C ALA A 56 17.42 11.56 -8.48
N THR A 57 18.13 12.37 -9.27
CA THR A 57 17.62 13.66 -9.72
C THR A 57 16.51 13.45 -10.76
N MET A 58 15.65 14.45 -10.98
CA MET A 58 14.63 14.37 -12.04
C MET A 58 15.21 14.06 -13.43
N ASP A 59 16.34 14.70 -13.76
CA ASP A 59 17.08 14.48 -15.02
C ASP A 59 17.56 13.03 -15.14
N MET A 60 18.07 12.45 -14.04
CA MET A 60 18.49 11.05 -14.00
C MET A 60 17.29 10.09 -14.11
N THR A 61 16.15 10.42 -13.51
CA THR A 61 14.91 9.64 -13.64
C THR A 61 14.40 9.62 -15.08
N GLU A 62 14.32 10.78 -15.73
CA GLU A 62 13.89 10.90 -17.15
C GLU A 62 14.80 10.08 -18.07
N MET A 63 16.12 10.23 -17.90
CA MET A 63 17.10 9.42 -18.63
C MET A 63 16.94 7.91 -18.39
N GLY A 64 16.64 7.52 -17.14
CA GLY A 64 16.39 6.13 -16.78
C GLY A 64 15.12 5.56 -17.43
N GLU A 65 14.06 6.36 -17.52
CA GLU A 65 12.81 6.01 -18.20
C GLU A 65 13.01 5.86 -19.71
N ASP A 66 13.71 6.80 -20.36
CA ASP A 66 14.02 6.74 -21.78
C ASP A 66 14.85 5.49 -22.14
N LEU A 67 15.85 5.19 -21.30
CA LEU A 67 16.71 4.02 -21.51
C LEU A 67 15.94 2.72 -21.26
N ALA A 68 15.09 2.67 -20.22
CA ALA A 68 14.23 1.52 -19.97
C ALA A 68 13.23 1.29 -21.12
N ALA A 69 12.65 2.36 -21.69
CA ALA A 69 11.76 2.28 -22.84
C ALA A 69 12.49 1.75 -24.08
N LEU A 70 13.68 2.27 -24.38
CA LEU A 70 14.51 1.77 -25.49
C LEU A 70 14.83 0.29 -25.34
N ILE A 71 15.21 -0.16 -24.14
CA ILE A 71 15.53 -1.56 -23.86
C ILE A 71 14.28 -2.45 -23.94
N ALA A 72 13.12 -1.96 -23.50
CA ALA A 72 11.86 -2.69 -23.60
C ALA A 72 11.45 -2.99 -25.06
N ASP A 73 11.82 -2.13 -26.01
CA ASP A 73 11.61 -2.35 -27.45
C ASP A 73 12.61 -3.35 -28.07
N HIS A 74 13.65 -3.75 -27.33
CA HIS A 74 14.71 -4.67 -27.77
C HIS A 74 14.89 -5.88 -26.84
N PRO A 75 13.82 -6.61 -26.47
CA PRO A 75 13.90 -7.68 -25.48
C PRO A 75 14.74 -8.87 -25.94
N GLY A 76 15.03 -9.00 -27.25
CA GLY A 76 15.91 -10.03 -27.80
C GLY A 76 17.41 -9.69 -27.75
N ASN A 77 17.77 -8.42 -27.53
CA ASN A 77 19.14 -7.92 -27.58
C ASN A 77 19.64 -7.38 -26.23
N ALA A 78 18.73 -7.20 -25.28
CA ALA A 78 19.00 -6.63 -23.97
C ALA A 78 18.24 -7.35 -22.85
N THR A 79 18.76 -7.24 -21.64
CA THR A 79 18.24 -7.88 -20.44
C THR A 79 17.57 -6.88 -19.51
N GLY A 80 18.11 -5.66 -19.41
CA GLY A 80 17.53 -4.61 -18.58
C GLY A 80 18.46 -3.44 -18.32
N THR A 81 18.00 -2.54 -17.47
CA THR A 81 18.73 -1.33 -17.04
C THR A 81 18.70 -1.22 -15.52
N ALA A 82 19.68 -0.51 -14.95
CA ALA A 82 19.72 -0.18 -13.53
C ALA A 82 20.33 1.21 -13.33
N PHE A 83 19.90 1.94 -12.30
CA PHE A 83 20.68 3.08 -11.81
C PHE A 83 22.00 2.59 -11.23
N CYS A 84 23.04 3.40 -11.38
CA CYS A 84 24.22 3.23 -10.54
C CYS A 84 23.84 3.46 -9.07
N SER A 85 24.50 2.76 -8.14
CA SER A 85 24.20 2.76 -6.71
C SER A 85 24.24 4.14 -6.06
N HIS A 86 24.96 5.10 -6.64
CA HIS A 86 25.05 6.49 -6.19
C HIS A 86 24.26 7.48 -7.06
N TYR A 87 23.44 6.99 -7.99
CA TYR A 87 22.62 7.79 -8.91
C TYR A 87 23.41 8.78 -9.79
N GLU A 88 24.69 8.50 -10.05
CA GLU A 88 25.56 9.29 -10.94
C GLU A 88 25.48 8.88 -12.42
N GLY A 89 24.70 7.83 -12.71
CA GLY A 89 24.59 7.23 -14.03
C GLY A 89 23.66 6.03 -14.06
N LEU A 90 23.69 5.33 -15.19
CA LEU A 90 22.88 4.14 -15.49
C LEU A 90 23.78 3.02 -16.03
N ALA A 91 23.43 1.78 -15.71
CA ALA A 91 23.96 0.58 -16.34
C ALA A 91 22.93 -0.03 -17.29
N VAL A 92 23.38 -0.49 -18.45
CA VAL A 92 22.60 -1.22 -19.45
C VAL A 92 23.21 -2.60 -19.64
N TYR A 93 22.37 -3.64 -19.59
CA TYR A 93 22.79 -5.03 -19.73
C TYR A 93 22.30 -5.56 -21.08
N LEU A 94 23.25 -5.85 -21.98
CA LEU A 94 23.03 -6.23 -23.37
C LEU A 94 23.47 -7.67 -23.60
N SER A 95 22.65 -8.45 -24.29
CA SER A 95 23.00 -9.83 -24.65
C SER A 95 23.56 -9.96 -26.05
N ASP A 96 23.04 -9.17 -26.98
CA ASP A 96 23.47 -9.14 -28.38
C ASP A 96 23.37 -7.71 -28.90
N PRO A 97 24.36 -6.84 -28.59
CA PRO A 97 24.29 -5.42 -28.94
C PRO A 97 24.38 -5.20 -30.45
N THR A 98 23.30 -4.68 -31.05
CA THR A 98 23.33 -4.24 -32.45
C THR A 98 23.94 -2.85 -32.60
N PRO A 99 24.48 -2.50 -33.78
CA PRO A 99 24.95 -1.14 -34.06
C PRO A 99 23.86 -0.09 -33.85
N GLU A 100 22.61 -0.39 -34.24
CA GLU A 100 21.46 0.50 -34.10
C GLU A 100 21.11 0.73 -32.62
N LEU A 101 21.05 -0.34 -31.82
CA LEU A 101 20.75 -0.24 -30.39
C LEU A 101 21.85 0.54 -29.66
N THR A 102 23.11 0.25 -29.99
CA THR A 102 24.28 0.95 -29.41
C THR A 102 24.27 2.44 -29.76
N ALA A 103 23.91 2.79 -31.00
CA ALA A 103 23.77 4.18 -31.43
C ALA A 103 22.65 4.91 -30.69
N SER A 104 21.50 4.25 -30.48
CA SER A 104 20.37 4.80 -29.73
C SER A 104 20.71 5.04 -28.26
N ILE A 105 21.39 4.10 -27.59
CA ILE A 105 21.87 4.28 -26.21
C ILE A 105 22.82 5.49 -26.13
N LYS A 106 23.74 5.61 -27.08
CA LYS A 106 24.67 6.75 -27.14
C LYS A 106 23.95 8.08 -27.39
N ALA A 107 22.89 8.08 -28.20
CA ALA A 107 22.09 9.28 -28.47
C ALA A 107 21.35 9.76 -27.22
N ILE A 108 20.83 8.86 -26.38
CA ILE A 108 20.26 9.21 -25.07
C ILE A 108 21.35 9.80 -24.18
N GLY A 109 22.51 9.13 -24.06
CA GLY A 109 23.64 9.65 -23.28
C GLY A 109 24.12 11.04 -23.70
N ALA A 110 24.06 11.37 -24.99
CA ALA A 110 24.43 12.69 -25.50
C ALA A 110 23.50 13.82 -25.04
N GLN A 111 22.25 13.51 -24.69
CA GLN A 111 21.29 14.47 -24.14
C GLN A 111 21.57 14.80 -22.66
N HIS A 112 22.28 13.90 -21.95
CA HIS A 112 22.61 14.02 -20.53
C HIS A 112 24.13 13.97 -20.29
N PRO A 113 24.90 15.01 -20.68
CA PRO A 113 26.37 14.97 -20.70
C PRO A 113 27.04 14.88 -19.31
N LYS A 114 26.27 14.97 -18.23
CA LYS A 114 26.75 14.84 -16.84
C LYS A 114 26.56 13.43 -16.27
N ALA A 115 25.77 12.59 -16.94
CA ALA A 115 25.46 11.24 -16.51
C ALA A 115 26.37 10.23 -17.22
N VAL A 116 26.78 9.18 -16.51
CA VAL A 116 27.53 8.05 -17.10
C VAL A 116 26.54 6.97 -17.54
N ILE A 117 26.66 6.46 -18.77
CA ILE A 117 26.02 5.19 -19.17
C ILE A 117 27.11 4.12 -19.26
N GLU A 118 27.03 3.11 -18.42
CA GLU A 118 27.84 1.90 -18.53
C GLU A 118 27.08 0.81 -19.29
N THR A 119 27.71 0.19 -20.26
CA THR A 119 27.15 -0.96 -20.99
C THR A 119 27.87 -2.23 -20.60
N HIS A 120 27.11 -3.24 -20.19
CA HIS A 120 27.59 -4.54 -19.74
C HIS A 120 27.06 -5.63 -20.67
N ILE A 121 27.93 -6.57 -21.06
CA ILE A 121 27.52 -7.73 -21.87
C ILE A 121 27.16 -8.88 -20.95
N VAL A 122 25.98 -9.46 -21.13
CA VAL A 122 25.45 -10.58 -20.36
C VAL A 122 25.04 -11.73 -21.30
N PRO A 123 25.00 -12.99 -20.84
CA PRO A 123 24.83 -14.13 -21.72
C PRO A 123 23.43 -14.26 -22.35
N HIS A 124 22.38 -13.71 -21.74
CA HIS A 124 20.98 -13.98 -22.11
C HIS A 124 20.13 -12.73 -22.15
N SER A 125 19.30 -12.63 -23.20
CA SER A 125 18.35 -11.52 -23.38
C SER A 125 17.14 -11.65 -22.47
N LEU A 126 16.39 -10.56 -22.25
CA LEU A 126 15.16 -10.59 -21.48
C LEU A 126 14.14 -11.57 -22.08
N ALA A 127 13.99 -11.58 -23.40
CA ALA A 127 13.11 -12.51 -24.10
C ALA A 127 13.50 -13.97 -23.85
N ASP A 128 14.81 -14.28 -23.79
CA ASP A 128 15.27 -15.63 -23.50
C ASP A 128 15.04 -16.03 -22.04
N LEU A 129 15.34 -15.13 -21.11
CA LEU A 129 15.10 -15.36 -19.69
C LEU A 129 13.61 -15.54 -19.41
N GLU A 130 12.74 -14.74 -20.01
CA GLU A 130 11.29 -14.89 -19.85
C GLU A 130 10.76 -16.20 -20.45
N ALA A 131 11.24 -16.57 -21.65
CA ALA A 131 10.86 -17.83 -22.29
C ALA A 131 11.31 -19.03 -21.44
N THR A 132 12.53 -18.98 -20.91
CA THR A 132 13.10 -20.01 -20.05
C THR A 132 12.40 -20.08 -18.69
N GLY A 133 12.11 -18.93 -18.08
CA GLY A 133 11.38 -18.83 -16.82
C GLY A 133 9.99 -19.47 -16.87
N ARG A 134 9.26 -19.30 -17.99
CA ARG A 134 7.93 -19.90 -18.20
C ARG A 134 7.94 -21.43 -18.20
N THR A 135 9.07 -22.07 -18.48
CA THR A 135 9.21 -23.55 -18.49
C THR A 135 9.96 -24.08 -17.26
N LEU A 136 10.43 -23.18 -16.39
CA LEU A 136 11.41 -23.47 -15.35
C LEU A 136 10.92 -24.47 -14.30
N ALA A 137 9.65 -24.38 -13.90
CA ALA A 137 9.03 -25.32 -12.96
C ALA A 137 9.15 -26.77 -13.44
N VAL A 138 8.97 -26.99 -14.75
CA VAL A 138 9.06 -28.31 -15.39
C VAL A 138 10.52 -28.73 -15.53
N SER A 139 11.38 -27.84 -16.05
CA SER A 139 12.82 -28.10 -16.24
C SER A 139 13.53 -28.46 -14.92
N LEU A 140 13.14 -27.79 -13.84
CA LEU A 140 13.68 -28.05 -12.50
C LEU A 140 12.94 -29.16 -11.75
N GLY A 141 11.77 -29.59 -12.21
CA GLY A 141 10.95 -30.59 -11.52
C GLY A 141 10.43 -30.12 -10.17
N LEU A 142 10.15 -28.81 -10.04
CA LEU A 142 9.72 -28.19 -8.79
C LEU A 142 8.20 -28.24 -8.60
N GLY A 143 7.42 -28.21 -9.69
CA GLY A 143 5.96 -28.15 -9.62
C GLY A 143 5.48 -27.02 -8.69
N ASP A 144 4.56 -27.32 -7.78
CA ASP A 144 3.98 -26.39 -6.80
C ASP A 144 4.97 -25.89 -5.73
N ASN A 145 6.23 -26.34 -5.76
CA ASN A 145 7.27 -25.84 -4.87
C ASN A 145 7.94 -24.56 -5.38
N MET A 146 7.82 -24.23 -6.67
CA MET A 146 8.26 -22.95 -7.22
C MET A 146 7.15 -21.92 -7.01
N VAL A 147 7.45 -20.84 -6.30
CA VAL A 147 6.47 -19.78 -5.96
C VAL A 147 6.68 -18.50 -6.77
N GLY A 148 7.84 -18.35 -7.42
CA GLY A 148 8.15 -17.21 -8.28
C GLY A 148 9.47 -17.40 -9.01
N TRP A 149 9.75 -16.52 -9.98
CA TRP A 149 11.04 -16.39 -10.64
C TRP A 149 11.15 -15.01 -11.30
N GLY A 150 12.38 -14.57 -11.57
CA GLY A 150 12.63 -13.34 -12.31
C GLY A 150 14.03 -13.28 -12.92
N PRO A 151 14.24 -12.42 -13.92
CA PRO A 151 15.55 -12.19 -14.51
C PRO A 151 16.47 -11.46 -13.53
N VAL A 152 17.71 -11.92 -13.42
CA VAL A 152 18.81 -11.20 -12.77
C VAL A 152 19.55 -10.45 -13.85
N ILE A 153 19.19 -9.19 -14.05
CA ILE A 153 19.72 -8.38 -15.16
C ILE A 153 21.25 -8.23 -15.13
N TYR A 154 21.86 -8.30 -13.94
CA TYR A 154 23.28 -8.06 -13.72
C TYR A 154 24.20 -9.11 -14.36
N ASP A 155 23.75 -10.35 -14.45
CA ASP A 155 24.54 -11.48 -14.94
C ASP A 155 23.81 -12.30 -16.01
N GLY A 156 22.61 -11.87 -16.42
CA GLY A 156 21.80 -12.56 -17.41
C GLY A 156 21.36 -13.96 -16.94
N SER A 157 21.07 -14.14 -15.65
CA SER A 157 20.58 -15.39 -15.08
C SER A 157 19.12 -15.31 -14.64
N LEU A 158 18.58 -16.42 -14.09
CA LEU A 158 17.28 -16.46 -13.43
C LEU A 158 17.45 -16.67 -11.92
N GLU A 159 16.72 -15.90 -11.12
CA GLU A 159 16.50 -16.19 -9.70
C GLU A 159 15.15 -16.90 -9.55
N VAL A 160 15.11 -17.96 -8.73
CA VAL A 160 13.92 -18.78 -8.51
C VAL A 160 13.55 -18.77 -7.06
N ASP A 161 12.33 -18.32 -6.79
CA ASP A 161 11.72 -18.36 -5.48
C ASP A 161 11.09 -19.74 -5.25
N VAL A 162 11.53 -20.43 -4.20
CA VAL A 162 11.07 -21.78 -3.86
C VAL A 162 10.65 -21.87 -2.39
N LYS A 163 9.65 -22.71 -2.11
CA LYS A 163 9.26 -23.04 -0.73
C LYS A 163 10.48 -23.56 0.03
N GLU A 164 10.68 -23.09 1.25
CA GLU A 164 11.87 -23.43 2.06
C GLU A 164 12.09 -24.94 2.19
N ALA A 165 11.02 -25.71 2.38
CA ALA A 165 11.08 -27.18 2.45
C ALA A 165 11.57 -27.87 1.15
N ALA A 166 11.53 -27.17 0.01
CA ALA A 166 11.95 -27.69 -1.29
C ALA A 166 13.41 -27.38 -1.62
N LEU A 167 14.10 -26.54 -0.84
CA LEU A 167 15.53 -26.22 -0.98
C LEU A 167 16.42 -27.38 -0.51
N THR A 168 16.28 -28.53 -1.15
CA THR A 168 17.17 -29.67 -0.94
C THR A 168 18.49 -29.46 -1.67
N GLN A 169 19.57 -30.13 -1.22
CA GLN A 169 20.86 -30.15 -1.93
C GLN A 169 20.71 -30.56 -3.41
N ARG A 170 19.73 -31.40 -3.74
CA ARG A 170 19.44 -31.83 -5.11
C ARG A 170 18.87 -30.70 -5.98
N VAL A 171 18.05 -29.82 -5.39
CA VAL A 171 17.53 -28.64 -6.09
C VAL A 171 18.66 -27.63 -6.26
N GLN A 172 19.42 -27.36 -5.21
CA GLN A 172 20.56 -26.45 -5.26
C GLN A 172 21.67 -26.90 -6.24
N ALA A 173 21.82 -28.21 -6.47
CA ALA A 173 22.76 -28.75 -7.45
C ALA A 173 22.38 -28.43 -8.92
N LYS A 174 21.14 -27.99 -9.19
CA LYS A 174 20.69 -27.59 -10.54
C LYS A 174 21.00 -26.11 -10.77
N THR A 175 22.24 -25.81 -11.10
CA THR A 175 22.71 -24.42 -11.28
C THR A 175 22.45 -23.84 -12.68
N SER A 176 21.87 -24.62 -13.59
CA SER A 176 21.54 -24.15 -14.95
C SER A 176 20.45 -24.99 -15.61
N VAL A 177 19.72 -24.39 -16.55
CA VAL A 177 18.73 -25.06 -17.41
C VAL A 177 18.99 -24.76 -18.89
N PRO A 178 18.54 -25.61 -19.83
CA PRO A 178 18.59 -25.29 -21.25
C PRO A 178 17.83 -23.99 -21.54
N SER A 179 18.42 -23.11 -22.34
CA SER A 179 17.71 -21.94 -22.90
C SER A 179 16.52 -22.41 -23.74
N SER A 180 15.40 -21.70 -23.65
CA SER A 180 14.20 -21.97 -24.45
C SER A 180 14.18 -21.21 -25.79
N SER A 181 15.16 -20.34 -26.04
CA SER A 181 15.23 -19.55 -27.27
C SER A 181 15.95 -20.28 -28.41
N LYS A 182 15.43 -20.12 -29.62
CA LYS A 182 16.04 -20.70 -30.82
C LYS A 182 17.34 -19.94 -31.15
N GLY A 183 18.47 -20.63 -31.10
CA GLY A 183 19.77 -20.10 -31.49
C GLY A 183 20.73 -19.83 -30.33
N THR A 184 20.25 -19.81 -29.08
CA THR A 184 21.10 -19.72 -27.89
C THR A 184 21.56 -21.12 -27.48
N SER A 185 22.87 -21.39 -27.56
CA SER A 185 23.44 -22.70 -27.19
C SER A 185 23.88 -22.78 -25.73
N SER A 186 24.02 -21.63 -25.05
CA SER A 186 24.44 -21.59 -23.65
C SER A 186 23.26 -21.90 -22.72
N PRO A 187 23.46 -22.74 -21.68
CA PRO A 187 22.49 -22.87 -20.59
C PRO A 187 22.26 -21.52 -19.88
N VAL A 188 21.05 -21.32 -19.37
CA VAL A 188 20.69 -20.22 -18.47
C VAL A 188 21.07 -20.61 -17.05
N ALA A 189 21.92 -19.80 -16.41
CA ALA A 189 22.26 -20.00 -15.01
C ALA A 189 21.04 -19.74 -14.12
N VAL A 190 20.91 -20.50 -13.03
CA VAL A 190 19.79 -20.43 -12.11
C VAL A 190 20.30 -20.34 -10.68
N SER A 191 19.79 -19.38 -9.92
CA SER A 191 19.98 -19.24 -8.49
C SER A 191 18.65 -19.43 -7.74
N TYR A 192 18.72 -19.77 -6.46
CA TYR A 192 17.55 -20.09 -5.65
C TYR A 192 17.46 -19.20 -4.42
N ARG A 193 16.25 -18.73 -4.12
CA ARG A 193 15.93 -18.01 -2.90
C ARG A 193 14.80 -18.71 -2.13
N PRO A 194 14.96 -18.96 -0.82
CA PRO A 194 13.83 -19.39 0.01
C PRO A 194 12.76 -18.31 0.02
N SER A 195 11.53 -18.69 -0.31
CA SER A 195 10.40 -17.78 -0.34
C SER A 195 9.10 -18.49 0.05
N ALA A 196 8.09 -17.69 0.38
CA ALA A 196 6.72 -18.14 0.59
C ALA A 196 5.86 -17.71 -0.61
N GLU A 197 4.67 -18.30 -0.74
CA GLU A 197 3.69 -17.80 -1.70
C GLU A 197 3.42 -16.32 -1.42
N GLY A 198 3.54 -15.49 -2.46
CA GLY A 198 3.14 -14.10 -2.39
C GLY A 198 1.66 -14.00 -2.03
N GLN A 199 1.30 -13.02 -1.20
CA GLN A 199 -0.09 -12.68 -0.95
C GLN A 199 -0.43 -11.46 -1.79
N ASP A 200 -1.57 -11.50 -2.49
CA ASP A 200 -2.12 -10.29 -3.08
C ASP A 200 -2.26 -9.23 -1.99
N ALA A 201 -1.93 -7.97 -2.32
CA ALA A 201 -2.15 -6.88 -1.39
C ALA A 201 -3.65 -6.84 -1.00
N ALA A 202 -3.93 -6.85 0.30
CA ALA A 202 -5.30 -6.65 0.79
C ALA A 202 -5.75 -5.24 0.40
N THR A 203 -6.53 -5.11 -0.66
CA THR A 203 -7.06 -3.82 -1.12
C THR A 203 -8.53 -3.71 -0.79
N ARG A 204 -9.13 -2.54 -0.99
CA ARG A 204 -10.57 -2.35 -0.81
C ARG A 204 -11.40 -3.32 -1.65
N LEU A 205 -10.90 -3.73 -2.82
CA LEU A 205 -11.60 -4.60 -3.76
C LEU A 205 -11.24 -6.09 -3.59
N ALA A 206 -10.13 -6.37 -2.93
CA ALA A 206 -9.57 -7.70 -2.67
C ALA A 206 -9.30 -7.87 -1.17
N ASP A 207 -10.26 -7.47 -0.32
CA ASP A 207 -10.11 -7.56 1.12
C ASP A 207 -10.29 -9.02 1.57
N SER A 208 -9.90 -9.35 2.79
CA SER A 208 -10.13 -10.66 3.39
C SER A 208 -10.38 -10.56 4.90
N SER A 209 -10.97 -11.60 5.49
CA SER A 209 -11.23 -11.62 6.94
C SER A 209 -9.90 -11.63 7.72
N PRO A 210 -9.73 -10.79 8.78
CA PRO A 210 -10.74 -9.90 9.35
C PRO A 210 -10.92 -8.62 8.52
N TRP A 211 -12.16 -8.34 8.10
CA TRP A 211 -12.46 -7.31 7.10
C TRP A 211 -12.16 -5.90 7.58
N TYR A 212 -11.60 -5.07 6.72
CA TYR A 212 -11.22 -3.69 7.01
C TYR A 212 -12.31 -2.73 6.54
N MET A 213 -12.30 -1.53 7.11
CA MET A 213 -13.28 -0.52 6.80
C MET A 213 -12.90 0.29 5.55
N GLY A 214 -13.89 0.65 4.75
CA GLY A 214 -13.71 1.23 3.41
C GLY A 214 -13.54 0.18 2.29
N GLY A 215 -13.52 -1.11 2.64
CA GLY A 215 -13.55 -2.22 1.70
C GLY A 215 -14.91 -2.36 1.01
N ARG A 216 -14.94 -2.99 -0.16
CA ARG A 216 -16.16 -3.18 -0.95
C ARG A 216 -17.10 -4.16 -0.27
N LEU A 217 -18.38 -3.85 -0.32
CA LEU A 217 -19.49 -4.75 0.01
C LEU A 217 -20.33 -4.93 -1.25
N SER A 218 -20.16 -6.04 -1.94
CA SER A 218 -20.91 -6.36 -3.16
C SER A 218 -22.16 -7.17 -2.85
N TRP A 219 -23.26 -6.89 -3.53
CA TRP A 219 -24.46 -7.74 -3.55
C TRP A 219 -25.07 -7.68 -4.95
N SER A 220 -25.40 -8.83 -5.53
CA SER A 220 -25.90 -8.90 -6.91
C SER A 220 -25.00 -8.08 -7.86
N ASN A 221 -25.57 -7.09 -8.59
CA ASN A 221 -24.83 -6.18 -9.48
C ASN A 221 -24.58 -4.79 -8.86
N SER A 222 -24.62 -4.67 -7.54
CA SER A 222 -24.49 -3.41 -6.80
C SER A 222 -23.43 -3.52 -5.71
N TYR A 223 -22.97 -2.36 -5.23
CA TYR A 223 -21.95 -2.33 -4.20
C TYR A 223 -22.00 -1.06 -3.35
N CYS A 224 -21.45 -1.20 -2.16
CA CYS A 224 -21.25 -0.18 -1.14
C CYS A 224 -19.89 -0.43 -0.49
N SER A 225 -19.63 0.20 0.64
CA SER A 225 -18.43 0.05 1.43
C SER A 225 -18.71 -0.42 2.85
N SER A 226 -17.75 -1.14 3.44
CA SER A 226 -17.72 -1.51 4.85
C SER A 226 -17.46 -0.27 5.71
N GLY A 227 -18.18 -0.14 6.83
CA GLY A 227 -18.19 1.08 7.62
C GLY A 227 -17.46 1.00 8.94
N ILE A 228 -18.12 0.54 9.99
CA ILE A 228 -17.57 0.58 11.36
C ILE A 228 -17.88 -0.74 12.06
N PRO A 229 -16.92 -1.42 12.72
CA PRO A 229 -17.23 -2.55 13.58
C PRO A 229 -18.01 -2.07 14.80
N ILE A 230 -19.18 -2.64 15.03
CA ILE A 230 -20.08 -2.26 16.12
C ILE A 230 -20.45 -3.51 16.92
N THR A 231 -20.40 -3.39 18.24
CA THR A 231 -21.02 -4.36 19.15
C THR A 231 -22.32 -3.77 19.69
N VAL A 232 -23.42 -4.52 19.56
CA VAL A 232 -24.72 -4.18 20.15
C VAL A 232 -25.24 -5.37 20.95
N LYS A 233 -25.57 -5.18 22.24
CA LYS A 233 -26.05 -6.26 23.13
C LYS A 233 -25.17 -7.53 23.06
N GLY A 234 -23.86 -7.37 22.98
CA GLY A 234 -22.88 -8.47 22.87
C GLY A 234 -22.75 -9.10 21.48
N VAL A 235 -23.50 -8.66 20.48
CA VAL A 235 -23.39 -9.15 19.10
C VAL A 235 -22.41 -8.26 18.32
N HIS A 236 -21.30 -8.84 17.88
CA HIS A 236 -20.34 -8.18 17.00
C HIS A 236 -20.87 -8.13 15.57
N THR A 237 -20.90 -6.93 15.00
CA THR A 237 -21.48 -6.61 13.69
C THR A 237 -20.61 -5.62 12.95
N LEU A 238 -20.85 -5.46 11.65
CA LEU A 238 -20.29 -4.40 10.83
C LEU A 238 -21.41 -3.44 10.43
N MET A 239 -21.23 -2.15 10.69
CA MET A 239 -22.12 -1.10 10.24
C MET A 239 -21.80 -0.70 8.80
N THR A 240 -22.82 -0.56 7.97
CA THR A 240 -22.77 0.02 6.62
C THR A 240 -24.06 0.84 6.40
N ALA A 241 -24.24 1.47 5.23
CA ALA A 241 -25.44 2.27 4.99
C ALA A 241 -26.67 1.37 4.78
N GLY A 242 -27.81 1.79 5.31
CA GLY A 242 -29.06 1.04 5.23
C GLY A 242 -29.64 0.98 3.82
N HIS A 243 -29.43 2.02 3.01
CA HIS A 243 -29.80 2.03 1.59
C HIS A 243 -28.97 1.08 0.72
N CYS A 244 -27.91 0.47 1.25
CA CYS A 244 -27.24 -0.66 0.61
C CYS A 244 -28.14 -1.90 0.78
N THR A 245 -29.06 -2.12 -0.16
CA THR A 245 -30.23 -3.00 0.03
C THR A 245 -29.93 -4.50 0.12
N GLY A 246 -28.69 -4.93 -0.15
CA GLY A 246 -28.27 -6.33 -0.04
C GLY A 246 -28.60 -6.99 1.31
N SER A 247 -29.04 -8.24 1.28
CA SER A 247 -29.25 -9.08 2.47
C SER A 247 -27.99 -9.86 2.86
N SER A 248 -27.08 -10.08 1.90
CA SER A 248 -25.77 -10.68 2.07
C SER A 248 -24.76 -9.90 1.25
N PHE A 249 -23.55 -9.73 1.79
CA PHE A 249 -22.49 -8.96 1.15
C PHE A 249 -21.23 -9.80 1.01
N THR A 250 -20.56 -9.63 -0.13
CA THR A 250 -19.30 -10.28 -0.44
C THR A 250 -18.20 -9.28 -0.79
N ASN A 251 -16.96 -9.70 -0.60
CA ASN A 251 -15.77 -9.04 -1.11
C ASN A 251 -14.81 -10.15 -1.55
N ASN A 252 -14.20 -9.98 -2.73
CA ASN A 252 -13.35 -10.99 -3.35
C ASN A 252 -13.96 -12.41 -3.34
N GLY A 253 -15.25 -12.53 -3.66
CA GLY A 253 -15.99 -13.79 -3.65
C GLY A 253 -16.33 -14.36 -2.27
N SER A 254 -15.75 -13.82 -1.18
CA SER A 254 -15.97 -14.29 0.19
C SER A 254 -17.07 -13.48 0.89
N VAL A 255 -17.85 -14.15 1.76
CA VAL A 255 -18.93 -13.51 2.52
C VAL A 255 -18.35 -12.62 3.63
N VAL A 256 -18.75 -11.34 3.63
CA VAL A 256 -18.42 -10.36 4.67
C VAL A 256 -19.47 -10.36 5.79
N GLY A 257 -20.72 -10.62 5.45
CA GLY A 257 -21.80 -10.73 6.43
C GLY A 257 -23.17 -10.63 5.80
N THR A 258 -24.17 -11.02 6.59
CA THR A 258 -25.59 -10.93 6.26
C THR A 258 -26.28 -9.90 7.13
N GLN A 259 -27.36 -9.31 6.64
CA GLN A 259 -28.13 -8.30 7.37
C GLN A 259 -28.57 -8.85 8.73
N TYR A 260 -28.15 -8.18 9.80
CA TYR A 260 -28.62 -8.42 11.16
C TYR A 260 -29.82 -7.53 11.46
N THR A 261 -29.70 -6.22 11.23
CA THR A 261 -30.80 -5.25 11.40
C THR A 261 -30.50 -3.96 10.65
N THR A 262 -31.51 -3.10 10.47
CA THR A 262 -31.40 -1.85 9.72
C THR A 262 -32.42 -0.83 10.21
N ALA A 263 -32.07 0.46 10.16
CA ALA A 263 -33.04 1.54 10.32
C ALA A 263 -33.71 1.93 8.99
N TYR A 264 -33.14 1.57 7.84
CA TYR A 264 -33.64 1.96 6.52
C TYR A 264 -34.59 0.91 5.90
N PRO A 265 -35.66 1.31 5.17
CA PRO A 265 -36.14 2.69 5.01
C PRO A 265 -37.02 3.18 6.17
N GLY A 266 -37.60 2.25 6.96
CA GLY A 266 -38.75 2.54 7.83
C GLY A 266 -38.49 3.49 9.00
N ASN A 267 -37.34 3.37 9.67
CA ASN A 267 -36.98 4.20 10.83
C ASN A 267 -35.84 5.19 10.53
N ALA A 268 -35.49 5.41 9.26
CA ALA A 268 -34.37 6.26 8.88
C ALA A 268 -34.60 7.72 9.29
N ASN A 269 -35.86 8.16 9.29
CA ASN A 269 -36.28 9.47 9.79
C ASN A 269 -36.07 9.63 11.30
N ARG A 270 -35.89 8.55 12.06
CA ARG A 270 -35.67 8.60 13.50
C ARG A 270 -34.24 8.28 13.90
N TYR A 271 -33.59 7.37 13.19
CA TYR A 271 -32.29 6.82 13.61
C TYR A 271 -31.19 6.95 12.56
N GLY A 272 -31.50 7.55 11.40
CA GLY A 272 -30.56 7.71 10.29
C GLY A 272 -30.46 6.48 9.40
N ASP A 273 -29.58 6.56 8.41
CA ASP A 273 -29.44 5.54 7.37
C ASP A 273 -28.27 4.61 7.68
N TRP A 274 -28.58 3.47 8.30
CA TRP A 274 -27.60 2.46 8.65
C TRP A 274 -28.19 1.05 8.65
N LYS A 275 -27.30 0.08 8.45
CA LYS A 275 -27.52 -1.36 8.55
C LYS A 275 -26.36 -1.98 9.31
N LEU A 276 -26.67 -2.95 10.16
CA LEU A 276 -25.69 -3.83 10.79
C LEU A 276 -25.72 -5.18 10.07
N ILE A 277 -24.54 -5.71 9.74
CA ILE A 277 -24.37 -7.05 9.17
C ILE A 277 -23.56 -7.93 10.13
N LYS A 278 -23.78 -9.24 10.10
CA LYS A 278 -23.14 -10.23 10.98
C LYS A 278 -22.68 -11.43 10.16
N GLY A 279 -21.60 -12.09 10.56
CA GLY A 279 -21.20 -13.39 10.00
C GLY A 279 -19.70 -13.59 9.83
N SER A 280 -18.90 -12.54 10.05
CA SER A 280 -17.44 -12.61 9.89
C SER A 280 -16.71 -11.86 11.00
N SER A 281 -15.38 -11.93 10.97
CA SER A 281 -14.50 -11.13 11.83
C SER A 281 -14.26 -9.76 11.21
N TYR A 282 -14.35 -8.70 12.00
CA TYR A 282 -14.17 -7.32 11.54
C TYR A 282 -12.99 -6.68 12.27
N ALA A 283 -12.00 -6.19 11.52
CA ALA A 283 -10.85 -5.53 12.11
C ALA A 283 -11.18 -4.08 12.47
N LYS A 284 -10.59 -3.57 13.57
CA LYS A 284 -10.57 -2.14 13.88
C LYS A 284 -9.54 -1.39 13.05
N ARG A 285 -9.67 -1.46 11.73
CA ARG A 285 -8.76 -0.82 10.77
C ARG A 285 -9.56 -0.21 9.63
N VAL A 286 -9.16 0.98 9.18
CA VAL A 286 -9.73 1.66 8.01
C VAL A 286 -8.67 1.79 6.95
N PHE A 287 -8.97 1.41 5.70
CA PHE A 287 -8.04 1.59 4.60
C PHE A 287 -7.69 3.07 4.40
N SER A 288 -6.42 3.35 4.12
CA SER A 288 -5.87 4.66 3.74
C SER A 288 -5.44 4.68 2.28
N GLY A 289 -5.11 5.86 1.75
CA GLY A 289 -4.66 6.03 0.36
C GLY A 289 -5.70 5.68 -0.73
N GLY A 290 -5.20 5.48 -1.95
CA GLY A 290 -6.01 5.16 -3.13
C GLY A 290 -6.52 3.71 -3.16
N LEU A 291 -7.30 3.35 -4.18
CA LEU A 291 -8.00 2.06 -4.26
C LEU A 291 -7.08 0.83 -4.28
N SER A 292 -5.87 0.97 -4.84
CA SER A 292 -4.84 -0.07 -4.90
C SER A 292 -3.99 -0.16 -3.62
N SER A 293 -4.14 0.76 -2.68
CA SER A 293 -3.39 0.73 -1.42
C SER A 293 -3.99 -0.28 -0.46
N GLY A 294 -3.12 -1.10 0.15
CA GLY A 294 -3.43 -1.94 1.31
C GLY A 294 -3.11 -1.29 2.65
N ASP A 295 -2.65 -0.04 2.63
CA ASP A 295 -2.37 0.70 3.86
C ASP A 295 -3.64 0.91 4.66
N SER A 296 -3.48 1.01 5.97
CA SER A 296 -4.60 1.24 6.87
C SER A 296 -4.19 1.93 8.16
N HIS A 297 -5.16 2.58 8.79
CA HIS A 297 -5.01 3.17 10.12
C HIS A 297 -5.84 2.40 11.17
N PRO A 298 -5.34 2.26 12.41
CA PRO A 298 -6.12 1.67 13.48
C PRO A 298 -7.29 2.58 13.88
N ILE A 299 -8.46 1.98 14.09
CA ILE A 299 -9.62 2.64 14.70
C ILE A 299 -9.53 2.46 16.21
N THR A 300 -9.28 3.54 16.93
CA THR A 300 -9.05 3.50 18.38
C THR A 300 -10.20 4.03 19.20
N ALA A 301 -11.08 4.82 18.58
CA ALA A 301 -12.22 5.41 19.27
C ALA A 301 -13.43 5.56 18.34
N ALA A 302 -14.61 5.65 18.95
CA ALA A 302 -15.84 6.06 18.29
C ALA A 302 -16.41 7.29 18.97
N ARG A 303 -16.90 8.24 18.18
CA ARG A 303 -17.54 9.45 18.65
C ARG A 303 -19.04 9.21 18.79
N TRP A 304 -19.56 9.42 20.00
CA TRP A 304 -20.97 9.20 20.34
C TRP A 304 -21.74 10.47 20.72
N ALA A 305 -21.25 11.65 20.34
CA ALA A 305 -22.04 12.87 20.41
C ALA A 305 -21.62 13.85 19.31
N THR A 306 -22.28 15.00 19.27
CA THR A 306 -22.18 15.99 18.19
C THR A 306 -20.74 16.43 17.94
N LEU A 307 -20.36 16.54 16.67
CA LEU A 307 -19.07 17.08 16.25
C LEU A 307 -19.09 18.61 16.20
N PRO A 308 -18.03 19.29 16.66
CA PRO A 308 -17.87 20.72 16.44
C PRO A 308 -17.86 21.06 14.94
N LEU A 309 -18.52 22.16 14.57
CA LEU A 309 -18.45 22.70 13.22
C LEU A 309 -17.01 23.10 12.89
N GLY A 310 -16.60 22.92 11.64
CA GLY A 310 -15.23 23.14 11.19
C GLY A 310 -14.25 22.03 11.55
N ASN A 311 -14.67 20.98 12.26
CA ASN A 311 -13.80 19.83 12.49
C ASN A 311 -13.38 19.19 11.16
N GLY A 312 -12.11 18.83 11.05
CA GLY A 312 -11.58 18.13 9.87
C GLY A 312 -12.06 16.69 9.84
N MET A 313 -12.36 16.18 8.65
CA MET A 313 -12.77 14.79 8.46
C MET A 313 -12.17 14.17 7.21
N CYS A 314 -12.05 12.86 7.26
CA CYS A 314 -11.75 11.97 6.15
C CYS A 314 -12.89 10.96 5.96
N THR A 315 -12.98 10.42 4.75
CA THR A 315 -13.80 9.26 4.43
C THR A 315 -12.94 8.17 3.81
N SER A 316 -13.35 6.90 3.94
CA SER A 316 -12.75 5.79 3.18
C SER A 316 -13.86 4.92 2.59
N GLY A 317 -13.81 4.73 1.27
CA GLY A 317 -14.78 3.92 0.53
C GLY A 317 -14.19 3.25 -0.70
N SER A 318 -14.93 2.29 -1.24
CA SER A 318 -14.50 1.38 -2.31
C SER A 318 -14.44 2.01 -3.70
N THR A 319 -14.94 3.24 -3.89
CA THR A 319 -14.97 3.93 -5.19
C THR A 319 -13.98 5.09 -5.28
N SER A 320 -13.81 5.83 -4.18
CA SER A 320 -12.93 6.99 -4.15
C SER A 320 -11.69 6.82 -3.29
N GLY A 321 -11.56 5.70 -2.58
CA GLY A 321 -10.46 5.47 -1.65
C GLY A 321 -10.59 6.34 -0.41
N GLN A 322 -9.46 6.74 0.16
CA GLN A 322 -9.42 7.73 1.23
C GLN A 322 -9.51 9.13 0.65
N ILE A 323 -10.50 9.90 1.09
CA ILE A 323 -10.55 11.35 0.84
C ILE A 323 -10.51 12.06 2.18
N CYS A 324 -9.47 12.86 2.37
CA CYS A 324 -9.40 13.85 3.45
C CYS A 324 -9.69 15.25 2.88
N ARG A 325 -9.81 16.26 3.75
CA ARG A 325 -10.22 17.67 3.46
C ARG A 325 -11.72 17.95 3.52
N TYR A 326 -12.47 17.12 4.23
CA TYR A 326 -13.81 17.54 4.65
C TYR A 326 -13.75 18.45 5.86
N LYS A 327 -14.75 19.32 5.96
CA LYS A 327 -15.04 20.12 7.13
C LYS A 327 -16.50 19.95 7.51
N VAL A 328 -16.75 19.75 8.80
CA VAL A 328 -18.11 19.68 9.34
C VAL A 328 -18.80 21.02 9.14
N ASN A 329 -19.89 21.02 8.37
CA ASN A 329 -20.72 22.18 8.11
C ASN A 329 -21.88 22.30 9.10
N SER A 330 -22.52 21.17 9.40
CA SER A 330 -23.66 21.09 10.32
C SER A 330 -23.81 19.66 10.83
N THR A 331 -24.43 19.51 11.99
CA THR A 331 -24.76 18.21 12.60
C THR A 331 -26.25 18.11 12.87
N GLY A 332 -26.77 16.89 13.10
CA GLY A 332 -28.20 16.67 13.35
C GLY A 332 -29.09 17.00 12.15
N ARG A 333 -28.53 16.95 10.93
CA ARG A 333 -29.23 17.29 9.70
C ARG A 333 -30.13 16.16 9.22
N SER A 334 -30.98 16.53 8.28
CA SER A 334 -31.89 15.63 7.57
C SER A 334 -31.61 15.70 6.07
N LEU A 335 -31.73 14.56 5.38
CA LEU A 335 -31.66 14.49 3.93
C LEU A 335 -32.72 13.52 3.42
N THR A 336 -33.49 13.94 2.42
CA THR A 336 -34.42 13.09 1.68
C THR A 336 -33.80 12.71 0.35
N VAL A 337 -33.70 11.40 0.10
CA VAL A 337 -33.26 10.82 -1.17
C VAL A 337 -34.27 9.74 -1.55
N ASP A 338 -34.76 9.77 -2.79
CA ASP A 338 -35.73 8.79 -3.31
C ASP A 338 -36.95 8.57 -2.40
N GLY A 339 -37.48 9.67 -1.83
CA GLY A 339 -38.64 9.64 -0.94
C GLY A 339 -38.36 9.21 0.50
N VAL A 340 -37.14 8.78 0.84
CA VAL A 340 -36.78 8.37 2.21
C VAL A 340 -36.01 9.48 2.91
N THR A 341 -36.58 10.00 4.00
CA THR A 341 -35.92 11.01 4.84
C THR A 341 -35.07 10.32 5.90
N SER A 342 -33.78 10.66 5.93
CA SER A 342 -32.82 10.19 6.93
C SER A 342 -32.42 11.34 7.85
N ASN A 343 -32.54 11.14 9.17
CA ASN A 343 -32.09 12.10 10.20
C ASN A 343 -30.72 11.70 10.76
N HIS A 344 -30.24 12.42 11.79
CA HIS A 344 -28.94 12.17 12.42
C HIS A 344 -27.79 12.20 11.40
N LEU A 345 -27.76 13.23 10.56
CA LEU A 345 -26.70 13.39 9.57
C LEU A 345 -25.69 14.47 9.98
N ILE A 346 -24.43 14.20 9.65
CA ILE A 346 -23.34 15.18 9.64
C ILE A 346 -23.24 15.68 8.20
N GLU A 347 -23.50 16.96 7.99
CA GLU A 347 -23.24 17.63 6.72
C GLU A 347 -21.80 18.12 6.68
N LEU A 348 -21.11 17.81 5.58
CA LEU A 348 -19.73 18.15 5.30
C LEU A 348 -19.66 18.99 4.01
N TYR A 349 -18.65 19.84 3.92
CA TYR A 349 -18.17 20.33 2.63
C TYR A 349 -16.73 19.86 2.39
N HIS A 350 -16.39 19.64 1.12
CA HIS A 350 -15.03 19.30 0.69
C HIS A 350 -14.35 20.53 0.08
N GLY A 351 -13.14 20.87 0.54
CA GLY A 351 -12.42 22.06 0.04
C GLY A 351 -13.26 23.34 0.15
N THR A 352 -13.52 23.99 -0.98
CA THR A 352 -14.41 25.17 -1.10
C THR A 352 -15.83 24.79 -1.54
N ARG A 353 -16.35 23.63 -1.11
CA ARG A 353 -17.57 22.95 -1.62
C ARG A 353 -17.40 22.42 -3.05
N ASP A 354 -16.21 21.97 -3.41
CA ASP A 354 -15.96 21.37 -4.72
C ASP A 354 -16.66 19.99 -4.86
N LYS A 355 -16.64 19.42 -6.08
CA LYS A 355 -17.26 18.12 -6.40
C LYS A 355 -16.30 16.93 -6.25
N GLY A 356 -15.11 17.13 -5.69
CA GLY A 356 -14.03 16.15 -5.58
C GLY A 356 -14.11 15.20 -4.39
N GLY A 357 -15.19 15.27 -3.60
CA GLY A 357 -15.44 14.34 -2.49
C GLY A 357 -15.94 12.94 -2.93
N PHE A 358 -16.49 12.20 -1.98
CA PHE A 358 -16.95 10.82 -2.16
C PHE A 358 -18.14 10.75 -3.11
N ARG A 359 -18.35 9.57 -3.71
CA ARG A 359 -19.36 9.36 -4.76
C ARG A 359 -20.11 8.04 -4.56
N GLY A 360 -21.00 7.72 -5.50
CA GLY A 360 -21.72 6.44 -5.49
C GLY A 360 -20.78 5.24 -5.31
N GLY A 361 -21.19 4.29 -4.47
CA GLY A 361 -20.38 3.13 -4.07
C GLY A 361 -19.51 3.35 -2.82
N ASP A 362 -19.23 4.60 -2.42
CA ASP A 362 -18.61 4.89 -1.12
C ASP A 362 -19.61 4.82 0.04
N SER A 363 -20.91 4.73 -0.25
CA SER A 363 -21.99 4.54 0.71
C SER A 363 -21.67 3.47 1.74
N GLY A 364 -21.86 3.78 3.02
CA GLY A 364 -21.50 2.90 4.13
C GLY A 364 -20.03 2.97 4.54
N GLY A 365 -19.16 3.56 3.72
CA GLY A 365 -17.74 3.75 4.03
C GLY A 365 -17.52 4.62 5.26
N THR A 366 -16.37 4.48 5.91
CA THR A 366 -16.13 5.14 7.21
C THR A 366 -15.96 6.63 7.06
N CYS A 367 -16.60 7.41 7.92
CA CYS A 367 -16.31 8.81 8.15
C CYS A 367 -15.58 8.98 9.49
N TYR A 368 -14.36 9.55 9.48
CA TYR A 368 -13.46 9.55 10.64
C TYR A 368 -12.53 10.77 10.65
N TYR A 369 -11.80 10.94 11.75
CA TYR A 369 -10.76 11.95 11.90
C TYR A 369 -9.63 11.41 12.78
N ALA A 370 -8.43 11.97 12.62
CA ALA A 370 -7.26 11.57 13.38
C ALA A 370 -7.39 11.97 14.87
N ASN A 371 -6.85 11.13 15.74
CA ASN A 371 -6.56 11.41 17.15
C ASN A 371 -5.09 11.03 17.43
N SER A 372 -4.61 11.27 18.65
CA SER A 372 -3.19 11.02 19.01
C SER A 372 -2.73 9.56 18.84
N ASN A 373 -3.67 8.61 18.83
CA ASN A 373 -3.40 7.17 18.91
C ASN A 373 -3.92 6.39 17.69
N GLY A 374 -4.50 7.06 16.69
CA GLY A 374 -5.16 6.43 15.55
C GLY A 374 -6.34 7.26 15.05
N MET A 375 -7.41 6.57 14.61
CA MET A 375 -8.59 7.22 14.06
C MET A 375 -9.78 7.13 15.01
N THR A 376 -10.49 8.25 15.16
CA THR A 376 -11.83 8.29 15.76
C THR A 376 -12.88 8.23 14.66
N VAL A 377 -13.72 7.20 14.67
CA VAL A 377 -14.86 7.10 13.75
C VAL A 377 -16.04 7.92 14.24
N ALA A 378 -16.72 8.61 13.33
CA ALA A 378 -17.86 9.47 13.64
C ALA A 378 -19.16 9.04 12.94
N GLY A 379 -19.06 8.24 11.89
CA GLY A 379 -20.21 7.84 11.11
C GLY A 379 -19.84 7.07 9.86
N ILE A 380 -20.82 6.88 9.01
CA ILE A 380 -20.67 6.20 7.72
C ILE A 380 -21.20 7.08 6.59
N VAL A 381 -20.65 6.94 5.38
CA VAL A 381 -21.07 7.72 4.21
C VAL A 381 -22.53 7.44 3.89
N LYS A 382 -23.33 8.50 3.74
CA LYS A 382 -24.74 8.44 3.35
C LYS A 382 -24.94 8.75 1.86
N GLY A 383 -24.37 9.85 1.40
CA GLY A 383 -24.63 10.38 0.06
C GLY A 383 -24.35 11.87 -0.06
N THR A 384 -24.71 12.43 -1.20
CA THR A 384 -24.41 13.82 -1.57
C THR A 384 -25.66 14.57 -1.99
N LYS A 385 -25.61 15.90 -1.96
CA LYS A 385 -26.66 16.78 -2.46
C LYS A 385 -26.05 17.96 -3.21
N PRO A 386 -26.50 18.26 -4.44
CA PRO A 386 -26.07 19.47 -5.14
C PRO A 386 -26.34 20.74 -4.32
N TRP A 387 -25.38 21.67 -4.36
CA TRP A 387 -25.47 23.01 -3.80
C TRP A 387 -25.26 24.03 -4.94
N PRO A 388 -25.85 25.26 -4.91
CA PRO A 388 -25.81 26.20 -6.04
C PRO A 388 -24.43 26.47 -6.68
N LYS A 389 -23.34 26.32 -5.92
CA LYS A 389 -21.96 26.42 -6.43
C LYS A 389 -21.08 25.22 -6.03
N GLY A 390 -21.66 24.06 -5.76
CA GLY A 390 -20.90 22.95 -5.18
C GLY A 390 -21.66 21.68 -4.84
N MET A 391 -21.13 20.93 -3.88
CA MET A 391 -21.74 19.72 -3.34
C MET A 391 -21.73 19.75 -1.80
N SER A 392 -22.84 19.32 -1.18
CA SER A 392 -22.88 18.94 0.23
C SER A 392 -22.74 17.42 0.34
N TYR A 393 -21.97 16.99 1.31
CA TYR A 393 -21.66 15.59 1.57
C TYR A 393 -22.24 15.20 2.93
N TYR A 394 -22.81 14.01 3.05
CA TYR A 394 -23.47 13.57 4.28
C TYR A 394 -22.89 12.25 4.78
N CYS A 395 -22.64 12.20 6.09
CA CYS A 395 -22.43 10.95 6.81
C CYS A 395 -23.59 10.71 7.78
N THR A 396 -24.06 9.47 7.89
CA THR A 396 -24.93 9.04 8.99
C THR A 396 -24.10 9.08 10.28
N ASP A 397 -24.54 9.86 11.25
CA ASP A 397 -23.92 10.03 12.56
C ASP A 397 -24.14 8.77 13.43
N LEU A 398 -23.09 8.33 14.12
CA LEU A 398 -23.19 7.24 15.11
C LEU A 398 -24.20 7.54 16.24
N MET A 399 -24.50 8.81 16.49
CA MET A 399 -25.58 9.20 17.41
C MET A 399 -26.94 8.58 17.04
N GLY A 400 -27.24 8.41 15.75
CA GLY A 400 -28.50 7.80 15.31
C GLY A 400 -28.61 6.33 15.72
N LEU A 401 -27.50 5.58 15.62
CA LEU A 401 -27.42 4.20 16.09
C LEU A 401 -27.56 4.12 17.63
N ARG A 402 -26.91 5.04 18.36
CA ARG A 402 -27.01 5.07 19.83
C ARG A 402 -28.40 5.52 20.31
N ALA A 403 -29.11 6.35 19.55
CA ALA A 403 -30.50 6.71 19.80
C ALA A 403 -31.47 5.52 19.60
N TRP A 404 -31.16 4.62 18.66
CA TRP A 404 -31.88 3.35 18.50
C TRP A 404 -31.57 2.37 19.63
N ASN A 405 -30.30 2.26 20.04
CA ASN A 405 -29.88 1.37 21.10
C ASN A 405 -28.64 1.91 21.85
N SER A 406 -28.83 2.27 23.11
CA SER A 406 -27.79 2.87 23.95
C SER A 406 -26.59 1.94 24.22
N SER A 407 -26.76 0.62 24.05
CA SER A 407 -25.66 -0.36 24.20
C SER A 407 -24.69 -0.40 23.01
N ALA A 408 -24.96 0.33 21.93
CA ALA A 408 -24.04 0.39 20.80
C ALA A 408 -22.67 0.92 21.22
N ALA A 409 -21.65 0.15 20.89
CA ALA A 409 -20.25 0.42 21.18
C ALA A 409 -19.37 0.06 19.98
N LEU A 410 -18.16 0.60 19.95
CA LEU A 410 -17.14 0.20 18.99
C LEU A 410 -16.78 -1.27 19.21
N GLY A 411 -16.72 -2.02 18.11
CA GLY A 411 -16.58 -3.48 18.05
C GLY A 411 -15.28 -4.05 18.59
#